data_AF-A0A850TFS1-F1
#
_entry.id   AF-A0A850TFS1-F1
#
_cell.length_a   1.000
_cell.length_b   1.000
_cell.length_c   1.000
_cell.angle_alpha   90.00
_cell.angle_beta   90.00
_cell.angle_gamma   90.00
#
_symmetry.space_group_name_H-M   'P 1'
#
loop_
_entity.id
_entity.type
_entity.pdbx_description
1 polymer ?
#
loop_
_entity_poly.entity_id
_entity_poly.type
_entity_poly.pdbx_seq_one_letter_code
_entity_poly.pdbx_strand_id
1 'polypeptide(L)'
;ISGHLDDDGLPHGFCTVTYSSTDRFEGNFVHGEKNGRGKFFFFDGSTLEGYYVDDALQGQGIYTYEDGVVLHGTYVDGELNGPAQEYDSDGRLIFKGQYKDNIRHGVCWIYYPDGGSLVGEVNEEGEMTGEKIAYVYPDGKTAYSGRFIDGEMIEAKLATLTSVEDGKPQFEVVPGSPVYSFDKSTSSCISTNALLPDPYESERVYVDVSLISSAGEGLFSKIAAEASTVMSFYNGVRITHQEVKER
;
A
#
# COMPACT_ATOMS: atom_id res chain seq x y z
N ILE A 1 1.93 27.66 27.42
CA ILE A 1 3.33 27.30 27.12
C ILE A 1 3.97 26.80 28.41
N SER A 2 4.73 25.72 28.35
CA SER A 2 5.52 25.19 29.46
C SER A 2 6.96 25.02 28.97
N GLY A 3 7.94 25.63 29.63
CA GLY A 3 9.34 25.62 29.17
C GLY A 3 10.07 26.91 29.50
N HIS A 4 11.31 27.01 29.03
CA HIS A 4 12.12 28.22 29.18
C HIS A 4 11.71 29.28 28.14
N LEU A 5 11.67 30.54 28.56
CA LEU A 5 11.40 31.68 27.68
C LEU A 5 12.67 32.55 27.62
N ASP A 6 12.92 33.17 26.47
CA ASP A 6 13.99 34.16 26.35
C ASP A 6 13.59 35.53 26.95
N ASP A 7 14.48 36.51 26.81
CA ASP A 7 14.32 37.87 27.36
C ASP A 7 13.09 38.61 26.78
N ASP A 8 12.62 38.22 25.60
CA ASP A 8 11.43 38.76 24.93
C ASP A 8 10.16 37.98 25.29
N GLY A 9 10.27 36.97 26.16
CA GLY A 9 9.15 36.12 26.58
C GLY A 9 8.75 35.07 25.55
N LEU A 10 9.60 34.79 24.56
CA LEU A 10 9.36 33.80 23.51
C LEU A 10 9.94 32.43 23.88
N PRO A 11 9.32 31.32 23.44
CA PRO A 11 9.85 29.96 23.66
C PRO A 11 11.32 29.82 23.27
N HIS A 12 12.14 29.25 24.16
CA HIS A 12 13.55 29.02 23.90
C HIS A 12 14.03 27.73 24.59
N GLY A 13 14.80 26.90 23.88
CA GLY A 13 15.15 25.55 24.34
C GLY A 13 13.96 24.59 24.24
N PHE A 14 13.96 23.51 25.02
CA PHE A 14 12.87 22.53 24.97
C PHE A 14 11.60 23.08 25.65
N CYS A 15 10.54 23.24 24.86
CA CYS A 15 9.25 23.75 25.33
C CYS A 15 8.09 22.88 24.84
N THR A 16 6.99 22.98 25.58
CA THR A 16 5.66 22.51 25.20
C THR A 16 4.77 23.71 24.90
N VAL A 17 4.36 23.85 23.64
CA VAL A 17 3.44 24.90 23.18
C VAL A 17 2.11 24.26 22.82
N THR A 18 1.04 24.79 23.37
CA THR A 18 -0.34 24.38 23.11
C THR A 18 -0.98 25.48 22.26
N TYR A 19 -1.38 25.16 21.03
CA TYR A 19 -1.84 26.15 20.05
C TYR A 19 -3.36 26.36 20.13
N SER A 20 -4.11 25.27 20.01
CA SER A 20 -5.54 25.17 20.33
C SER A 20 -5.71 24.44 21.67
N SER A 21 -6.91 24.29 22.23
CA SER A 21 -7.10 23.52 23.46
C SER A 21 -6.64 22.05 23.35
N THR A 22 -6.35 21.57 22.14
CA THR A 22 -6.06 20.16 21.84
C THR A 22 -4.72 19.93 21.12
N ASP A 23 -4.29 20.82 20.23
CA ASP A 23 -3.03 20.64 19.50
C ASP A 23 -1.82 21.08 20.33
N ARG A 24 -0.76 20.28 20.30
CA ARG A 24 0.43 20.49 21.12
C ARG A 24 1.69 20.21 20.31
N PHE A 25 2.70 21.05 20.46
CA PHE A 25 4.06 20.74 20.04
C PHE A 25 4.97 20.62 21.26
N GLU A 26 5.82 19.60 21.24
CA GLU A 26 6.87 19.38 22.22
C GLU A 26 8.20 19.31 21.48
N GLY A 27 9.11 20.25 21.73
CA GLY A 27 10.36 20.29 20.99
C GLY A 27 11.22 21.50 21.31
N ASN A 28 12.32 21.63 20.57
CA ASN A 28 13.27 22.72 20.73
C ASN A 28 12.80 23.98 20.00
N PHE A 29 13.01 25.12 20.63
CA PHE A 29 12.73 26.44 20.10
C PHE A 29 13.96 27.35 20.16
N VAL A 30 14.06 28.26 19.21
CA VAL A 30 15.00 29.39 19.23
C VAL A 30 14.18 30.63 18.93
N HIS A 31 14.08 31.54 19.90
CA HIS A 31 13.39 32.82 19.77
C HIS A 31 11.93 32.69 19.26
N GLY A 32 11.22 31.71 19.80
CA GLY A 32 9.81 31.43 19.45
C GLY A 32 9.59 30.54 18.23
N GLU A 33 10.62 30.26 17.43
CA GLU A 33 10.54 29.41 16.24
C GLU A 33 10.99 27.98 16.57
N LYS A 34 10.29 26.96 16.05
CA LYS A 34 10.70 25.56 16.24
C LYS A 34 12.04 25.34 15.53
N ASN A 35 13.04 24.93 16.28
CA ASN A 35 14.40 24.78 15.81
C ASN A 35 15.07 23.62 16.56
N GLY A 36 15.28 22.50 15.86
CA GLY A 36 15.76 21.24 16.42
C GLY A 36 14.73 20.12 16.38
N ARG A 37 14.96 19.04 17.16
CA ARG A 37 14.01 17.92 17.25
C ARG A 37 12.71 18.36 17.94
N GLY A 38 11.59 17.88 17.42
CA GLY A 38 10.28 18.08 18.02
C GLY A 38 9.22 17.11 17.50
N LYS A 39 8.11 17.07 18.24
CA LYS A 39 6.94 16.23 17.96
C LYS A 39 5.67 17.07 18.09
N PHE A 40 4.89 17.06 17.02
CA PHE A 40 3.56 17.63 16.97
C PHE A 40 2.53 16.54 17.31
N PHE A 41 1.56 16.89 18.15
CA PHE A 41 0.41 16.09 18.53
C PHE A 41 -0.84 16.82 18.03
N PHE A 42 -1.56 16.19 17.13
CA PHE A 42 -2.77 16.74 16.54
C PHE A 42 -4.00 16.32 17.35
N PHE A 43 -5.09 17.09 17.23
CA PHE A 43 -6.33 16.83 17.96
C PHE A 43 -6.97 15.48 17.63
N ASP A 44 -6.75 14.97 16.42
CA ASP A 44 -7.25 13.68 15.94
C ASP A 44 -6.45 12.50 16.51
N GLY A 45 -5.42 12.75 17.33
CA GLY A 45 -4.57 11.71 17.91
C GLY A 45 -3.38 11.32 17.03
N SER A 46 -3.28 11.85 15.82
CA SER A 46 -2.08 11.68 15.00
C SER A 46 -0.88 12.44 15.57
N THR A 47 0.33 12.05 15.16
CA THR A 47 1.56 12.74 15.56
C THR A 47 2.53 12.90 14.40
N LEU A 48 3.32 13.97 14.40
CA LEU A 48 4.39 14.21 13.45
C LEU A 48 5.68 14.53 14.19
N GLU A 49 6.70 13.69 14.01
CA GLU A 49 7.99 13.80 14.67
C GLU A 49 9.11 14.04 13.65
N GLY A 50 10.02 14.97 13.95
CA GLY A 50 11.18 15.19 13.09
C GLY A 50 12.06 16.35 13.53
N TYR A 51 12.85 16.88 12.59
CA TYR A 51 13.77 17.99 12.83
C TYR A 51 13.25 19.27 12.17
N TYR A 52 13.15 20.34 12.95
CA TYR A 52 12.63 21.62 12.50
C TYR A 52 13.77 22.63 12.31
N VAL A 53 13.66 23.46 11.28
CA VAL A 53 14.50 24.63 11.02
C VAL A 53 13.55 25.78 10.70
N ASP A 54 13.56 26.81 11.52
CA ASP A 54 12.72 28.01 11.36
C ASP A 54 11.25 27.65 11.11
N ASP A 55 10.67 26.86 12.02
CA ASP A 55 9.31 26.32 12.00
C ASP A 55 8.98 25.26 10.93
N ALA A 56 9.86 25.04 9.95
CA ALA A 56 9.67 24.07 8.88
C ALA A 56 10.28 22.71 9.21
N LEU A 57 9.54 21.62 8.97
CA LEU A 57 10.06 20.27 9.10
C LEU A 57 11.03 19.96 7.95
N GLN A 58 12.20 19.44 8.28
CA GLN A 58 13.29 19.16 7.36
C GLN A 58 13.83 17.74 7.52
N GLY A 59 14.16 17.10 6.40
CA GLY A 59 14.78 15.78 6.37
C GLY A 59 13.79 14.68 6.74
N GLN A 60 14.23 13.69 7.53
CA GLN A 60 13.39 12.54 7.86
C GLN A 60 12.37 12.90 8.94
N GLY A 61 11.09 12.63 8.66
CA GLY A 61 9.98 12.76 9.58
C GLY A 61 9.16 11.48 9.66
N ILE A 62 8.50 11.29 10.81
CA ILE A 62 7.62 10.16 11.09
C ILE A 62 6.24 10.73 11.39
N TYR A 63 5.27 10.45 10.54
CA TYR A 63 3.86 10.73 10.78
C TYR A 63 3.18 9.45 11.25
N THR A 64 2.52 9.47 12.39
CA THR A 64 1.69 8.37 12.90
C THR A 64 0.24 8.80 12.85
N TYR A 65 -0.57 8.12 12.05
CA TYR A 65 -2.00 8.35 11.93
C TYR A 65 -2.74 7.84 13.18
N GLU A 66 -3.98 8.32 13.40
CA GLU A 66 -4.82 7.91 14.53
C GLU A 66 -5.08 6.39 14.55
N ASP A 67 -5.23 5.79 13.37
CA ASP A 67 -5.48 4.36 13.17
C ASP A 67 -4.23 3.48 13.37
N GLY A 68 -3.07 4.09 13.67
CA GLY A 68 -1.81 3.42 13.90
C GLY A 68 -0.98 3.18 12.64
N VAL A 69 -1.43 3.60 11.44
CA VAL A 69 -0.58 3.63 10.24
C VAL A 69 0.60 4.58 10.50
N VAL A 70 1.78 4.24 9.99
CA VAL A 70 2.99 5.03 10.16
C VAL A 70 3.60 5.35 8.80
N LEU A 71 3.77 6.63 8.51
CA LEU A 71 4.49 7.15 7.34
C LEU A 71 5.89 7.63 7.76
N HIS A 72 6.91 7.01 7.19
CA HIS A 72 8.28 7.52 7.20
C HIS A 72 8.51 8.30 5.90
N GLY A 73 8.70 9.61 6.01
CA GLY A 73 8.80 10.50 4.85
C GLY A 73 10.04 11.40 4.89
N THR A 74 10.47 11.83 3.71
CA THR A 74 11.43 12.92 3.55
C THR A 74 10.67 14.23 3.36
N TYR A 75 11.01 15.24 4.16
CA TYR A 75 10.38 16.55 4.18
C TYR A 75 11.38 17.63 3.75
N VAL A 76 10.89 18.58 2.94
CA VAL A 76 11.59 19.81 2.57
C VAL A 76 10.62 20.95 2.79
N ASP A 77 11.00 21.91 3.62
CA ASP A 77 10.17 23.09 3.96
C ASP A 77 8.75 22.72 4.47
N GLY A 78 8.64 21.62 5.22
CA GLY A 78 7.37 21.15 5.76
C GLY A 78 6.56 20.25 4.81
N GLU A 79 6.98 20.08 3.56
CA GLU A 79 6.26 19.29 2.56
C GLU A 79 6.97 17.96 2.29
N LEU A 80 6.18 16.88 2.11
CA LEU A 80 6.70 15.57 1.69
C LEU A 80 7.32 15.68 0.29
N ASN A 81 8.63 15.53 0.25
CA ASN A 81 9.48 15.68 -0.92
C ASN A 81 10.65 14.70 -0.82
N GLY A 82 10.58 13.61 -1.59
CA GLY A 82 11.56 12.53 -1.61
C GLY A 82 11.00 11.18 -1.17
N PRO A 83 11.87 10.22 -0.83
CA PRO A 83 11.47 8.85 -0.49
C PRO A 83 10.51 8.78 0.70
N ALA A 84 9.54 7.87 0.60
CA ALA A 84 8.58 7.59 1.66
C ALA A 84 8.19 6.11 1.73
N GLN A 85 7.82 5.67 2.93
CA GLN A 85 7.32 4.33 3.23
C GLN A 85 6.15 4.42 4.20
N GLU A 86 5.08 3.68 3.96
CA GLU A 86 3.98 3.54 4.91
C GLU A 86 3.92 2.11 5.44
N TYR A 87 3.61 1.99 6.72
CA TYR A 87 3.46 0.75 7.45
C TYR A 87 2.08 0.69 8.11
N ASP A 88 1.41 -0.46 8.06
CA ASP A 88 0.19 -0.67 8.82
C ASP A 88 0.46 -0.74 10.34
N SER A 89 -0.61 -0.84 11.14
CA SER A 89 -0.52 -0.90 12.60
C SER A 89 0.16 -2.17 13.14
N ASP A 90 0.31 -3.21 12.31
CA ASP A 90 1.09 -4.42 12.62
C ASP A 90 2.57 -4.28 12.19
N GLY A 91 2.96 -3.13 11.62
CA GLY A 91 4.32 -2.85 11.15
C GLY A 91 4.65 -3.45 9.78
N ARG A 92 3.65 -3.86 8.99
CA ARG A 92 3.85 -4.39 7.63
C ARG A 92 3.97 -3.23 6.65
N LEU A 93 4.96 -3.30 5.77
CA LEU A 93 5.12 -2.32 4.68
C LEU A 93 3.92 -2.42 3.72
N ILE A 94 3.16 -1.33 3.58
CA ILE A 94 1.99 -1.24 2.69
C ILE A 94 2.20 -0.28 1.52
N PHE A 95 3.18 0.63 1.63
CA PHE A 95 3.56 1.53 0.53
C PHE A 95 5.06 1.79 0.52
N LYS A 96 5.65 1.89 -0.67
CA LYS A 96 7.01 2.37 -0.88
C LYS A 96 7.08 3.18 -2.17
N GLY A 97 7.54 4.42 -2.08
CA GLY A 97 7.67 5.28 -3.25
C GLY A 97 8.38 6.57 -2.89
N GLN A 98 8.06 7.62 -3.63
CA GLN A 98 8.50 8.97 -3.33
C GLN A 98 7.35 9.95 -3.49
N TYR A 99 7.48 11.10 -2.82
CA TYR A 99 6.56 12.22 -2.91
C TYR A 99 7.25 13.41 -3.55
N LYS A 100 6.45 14.26 -4.17
CA LYS A 100 6.82 15.60 -4.62
C LYS A 100 5.64 16.52 -4.30
N ASP A 101 5.90 17.60 -3.57
CA ASP A 101 4.90 18.60 -3.18
C ASP A 101 3.66 17.95 -2.51
N ASN A 102 3.89 16.98 -1.61
CA ASN A 102 2.88 16.15 -0.93
C ASN A 102 2.06 15.19 -1.81
N ILE A 103 2.40 15.04 -3.09
CA ILE A 103 1.75 14.10 -4.02
C ILE A 103 2.69 12.93 -4.29
N ARG A 104 2.16 11.69 -4.31
CA ARG A 104 2.94 10.50 -4.72
C ARG A 104 3.49 10.73 -6.13
N HIS A 105 4.74 10.35 -6.36
CA HIS A 105 5.44 10.70 -7.60
C HIS A 105 6.32 9.55 -8.10
N GLY A 106 6.45 9.41 -9.41
CA GLY A 106 7.30 8.39 -10.04
C GLY A 106 6.83 6.96 -9.76
N VAL A 107 7.76 6.00 -9.75
CA VAL A 107 7.42 4.59 -9.52
C VAL A 107 7.12 4.35 -8.04
N CYS A 108 5.90 3.89 -7.75
CA CYS A 108 5.45 3.55 -6.41
C CYS A 108 5.01 2.07 -6.35
N TRP A 109 5.13 1.49 -5.16
CA TRP A 109 4.67 0.15 -4.81
C TRP A 109 3.62 0.24 -3.71
N ILE A 110 2.51 -0.47 -3.89
CA ILE A 110 1.49 -0.73 -2.88
C ILE A 110 1.51 -2.22 -2.59
N TYR A 111 1.59 -2.61 -1.33
CA TYR A 111 1.66 -4.01 -0.91
C TYR A 111 0.37 -4.38 -0.19
N TYR A 112 -0.20 -5.53 -0.57
CA TYR A 112 -1.42 -6.04 0.03
C TYR A 112 -1.10 -7.07 1.13
N PRO A 113 -1.96 -7.19 2.17
CA PRO A 113 -1.75 -8.14 3.25
C PRO A 113 -1.65 -9.62 2.82
N ASP A 114 -2.17 -9.96 1.64
CA ASP A 114 -2.12 -11.30 1.07
C ASP A 114 -0.80 -11.63 0.34
N GLY A 115 0.13 -10.67 0.28
CA GLY A 115 1.43 -10.78 -0.39
C GLY A 115 1.43 -10.28 -1.83
N GLY A 116 0.27 -9.99 -2.42
CA GLY A 116 0.19 -9.32 -3.72
C GLY A 116 0.69 -7.87 -3.62
N SER A 117 1.00 -7.26 -4.78
CA SER A 117 1.37 -5.85 -4.84
C SER A 117 0.92 -5.19 -6.14
N LEU A 118 0.76 -3.87 -6.10
CA LEU A 118 0.50 -3.03 -7.27
C LEU A 118 1.68 -2.08 -7.45
N VAL A 119 2.20 -1.98 -8.66
CA VAL A 119 3.37 -1.16 -8.97
C VAL A 119 3.22 -0.45 -10.30
N GLY A 120 3.66 0.80 -10.35
CA GLY A 120 3.69 1.58 -11.58
C GLY A 120 4.17 3.00 -11.34
N GLU A 121 4.39 3.71 -12.44
CA GLU A 121 4.52 5.16 -12.42
C GLU A 121 3.13 5.77 -12.20
N VAL A 122 2.96 6.52 -11.12
CA VAL A 122 1.69 7.18 -10.78
C VAL A 122 1.44 8.39 -11.69
N ASN A 123 0.17 8.79 -11.83
CA ASN A 123 -0.20 10.00 -12.58
C ASN A 123 0.14 11.29 -11.79
N GLU A 124 -0.21 12.45 -12.36
CA GLU A 124 0.03 13.77 -11.74
C GLU A 124 -0.72 13.98 -10.42
N GLU A 125 -1.77 13.20 -10.16
CA GLU A 125 -2.56 13.22 -8.93
C GLU A 125 -2.05 12.18 -7.90
N GLY A 126 -1.00 11.42 -8.24
CA GLY A 126 -0.40 10.39 -7.39
C GLY A 126 -1.16 9.06 -7.37
N GLU A 127 -2.06 8.85 -8.32
CA GLU A 127 -2.90 7.67 -8.45
C GLU A 127 -2.27 6.60 -9.34
N MET A 128 -2.65 5.34 -9.11
CA MET A 128 -2.25 4.21 -9.95
C MET A 128 -3.07 4.17 -11.26
N THR A 129 -2.88 5.20 -12.09
CA THR A 129 -3.55 5.37 -13.39
C THR A 129 -2.52 5.46 -14.51
N GLY A 130 -2.55 4.52 -15.46
CA GLY A 130 -1.61 4.50 -16.59
C GLY A 130 -1.56 3.19 -17.37
N GLU A 131 -0.84 3.18 -18.48
CA GLU A 131 -0.72 2.05 -19.43
C GLU A 131 0.35 1.00 -19.05
N LYS A 132 1.16 1.29 -18.04
CA LYS A 132 2.31 0.47 -17.60
C LYS A 132 2.28 0.22 -16.11
N ILE A 133 1.10 -0.08 -15.59
CA ILE A 133 0.89 -0.48 -14.21
C ILE A 133 0.81 -2.00 -14.17
N ALA A 134 1.25 -2.59 -13.07
CA ALA A 134 1.23 -4.02 -12.89
C ALA A 134 0.74 -4.45 -11.51
N TYR A 135 -0.11 -5.46 -11.49
CA TYR A 135 -0.36 -6.27 -10.30
C TYR A 135 0.62 -7.43 -10.29
N VAL A 136 1.33 -7.64 -9.19
CA VAL A 136 2.25 -8.75 -8.97
C VAL A 136 1.65 -9.67 -7.91
N TYR A 137 1.55 -10.96 -8.24
CA TYR A 137 1.03 -11.98 -7.35
C TYR A 137 1.96 -12.26 -6.14
N PRO A 138 1.49 -13.00 -5.12
CA PRO A 138 2.26 -13.29 -3.91
C PRO A 138 3.57 -14.06 -4.10
N ASP A 139 3.83 -14.62 -5.30
CA ASP A 139 5.12 -15.24 -5.61
C ASP A 139 6.21 -14.22 -6.00
N GLY A 140 5.87 -12.94 -6.08
CA GLY A 140 6.77 -11.87 -6.48
C GLY A 140 7.25 -11.98 -7.93
N LYS A 141 6.60 -12.79 -8.76
CA LYS A 141 7.04 -13.08 -10.14
C LYS A 141 5.92 -13.01 -11.16
N THR A 142 4.82 -13.73 -10.91
CA THR A 142 3.66 -13.74 -11.80
C THR A 142 2.99 -12.38 -11.72
N ALA A 143 2.67 -11.76 -12.85
CA ALA A 143 2.08 -10.42 -12.86
C ALA A 143 1.04 -10.24 -13.97
N TYR A 144 0.14 -9.29 -13.77
CA TYR A 144 -0.60 -8.65 -14.84
C TYR A 144 0.02 -7.30 -15.11
N SER A 145 0.35 -6.98 -16.36
CA SER A 145 0.88 -5.67 -16.75
C SER A 145 0.03 -5.06 -17.88
N GLY A 146 -0.34 -3.78 -17.71
CA GLY A 146 -1.12 -3.04 -18.69
C GLY A 146 -1.77 -1.79 -18.11
N ARG A 147 -3.01 -1.54 -18.53
CA ARG A 147 -3.78 -0.34 -18.24
C ARG A 147 -4.60 -0.46 -16.96
N PHE A 148 -4.35 0.45 -16.04
CA PHE A 148 -5.07 0.60 -14.77
C PHE A 148 -5.60 2.03 -14.63
N ILE A 149 -6.71 2.20 -13.91
CA ILE A 149 -7.27 3.50 -13.51
C ILE A 149 -7.58 3.42 -12.02
N ASP A 150 -6.99 4.32 -11.23
CA ASP A 150 -7.10 4.33 -9.77
C ASP A 150 -6.85 2.94 -9.13
N GLY A 151 -5.86 2.22 -9.68
CA GLY A 151 -5.50 0.87 -9.26
C GLY A 151 -6.47 -0.24 -9.69
N GLU A 152 -7.58 0.08 -10.36
CA GLU A 152 -8.45 -0.91 -10.98
C GLU A 152 -7.89 -1.35 -12.33
N MET A 153 -7.72 -2.66 -12.52
CA MET A 153 -7.21 -3.25 -13.76
C MET A 153 -8.25 -3.14 -14.87
N ILE A 154 -7.99 -2.36 -15.92
CA ILE A 154 -8.93 -2.22 -17.03
C ILE A 154 -8.60 -3.17 -18.18
N GLU A 155 -7.32 -3.27 -18.53
CA GLU A 155 -6.82 -4.19 -19.57
C GLU A 155 -5.35 -4.51 -19.30
N ALA A 156 -5.05 -5.76 -18.93
CA ALA A 156 -3.69 -6.20 -18.69
C ALA A 156 -3.44 -7.59 -19.27
N LYS A 157 -2.17 -7.85 -19.58
CA LYS A 157 -1.71 -9.16 -20.04
C LYS A 157 -0.88 -9.84 -18.98
N LEU A 158 -0.83 -11.17 -19.03
CA LEU A 158 0.07 -11.94 -18.19
C LEU A 158 1.51 -11.52 -18.52
N ALA A 159 2.29 -11.29 -17.47
CA ALA A 159 3.68 -10.91 -17.54
C ALA A 159 4.47 -11.59 -16.42
N THR A 160 5.79 -11.59 -16.56
CA THR A 160 6.74 -12.03 -15.54
C THR A 160 7.57 -10.83 -15.07
N LEU A 161 7.64 -10.59 -13.76
CA LEU A 161 8.63 -9.68 -13.17
C LEU A 161 10.01 -10.33 -13.29
N THR A 162 10.90 -9.74 -14.10
CA THR A 162 12.22 -10.30 -14.39
C THR A 162 13.31 -9.69 -13.53
N SER A 163 13.20 -8.41 -13.18
CA SER A 163 14.12 -7.72 -12.28
C SER A 163 13.48 -6.48 -11.64
N VAL A 164 14.09 -6.00 -10.56
CA VAL A 164 13.81 -4.69 -9.96
C VAL A 164 15.13 -3.95 -9.80
N GLU A 165 15.31 -2.85 -10.52
CA GLU A 165 16.52 -2.01 -10.48
C GLU A 165 16.15 -0.65 -9.90
N ASP A 166 16.78 -0.25 -8.79
CA ASP A 166 16.49 1.00 -8.08
C ASP A 166 14.99 1.21 -7.78
N GLY A 167 14.29 0.13 -7.45
CA GLY A 167 12.85 0.13 -7.16
C GLY A 167 11.95 0.17 -8.40
N LYS A 168 12.50 0.14 -9.61
CA LYS A 168 11.75 0.11 -10.87
C LYS A 168 11.63 -1.33 -11.40
N PRO A 169 10.42 -1.88 -11.55
CA PRO A 169 10.25 -3.24 -12.04
C PRO A 169 10.45 -3.31 -13.57
N GLN A 170 10.98 -4.44 -14.04
CA GLN A 170 11.00 -4.82 -15.45
C GLN A 170 10.10 -6.03 -15.67
N PHE A 171 9.19 -5.92 -16.63
CA PHE A 171 8.23 -6.97 -16.94
C PHE A 171 8.43 -7.50 -18.37
N GLU A 172 8.36 -8.81 -18.51
CA GLU A 172 8.26 -9.47 -19.81
C GLU A 172 6.84 -9.99 -20.00
N VAL A 173 6.10 -9.42 -20.96
CA VAL A 173 4.73 -9.84 -21.29
C VAL A 173 4.77 -11.20 -21.96
N VAL A 174 3.94 -12.13 -21.49
CA VAL A 174 3.84 -13.48 -22.05
C VAL A 174 3.18 -13.42 -23.44
N PRO A 175 3.87 -13.82 -24.51
CA PRO A 175 3.32 -13.75 -25.86
C PRO A 175 2.03 -14.56 -26.00
N GLY A 176 1.01 -13.94 -26.59
CA GLY A 176 -0.28 -14.61 -26.83
C GLY A 176 -1.13 -14.83 -25.58
N SER A 177 -0.76 -14.29 -24.42
CA SER A 177 -1.62 -14.35 -23.25
C SER A 177 -2.97 -13.65 -23.52
N PRO A 178 -4.06 -14.14 -22.92
CA PRO A 178 -5.33 -13.42 -22.92
C PRO A 178 -5.18 -12.07 -22.20
N VAL A 179 -6.20 -11.25 -22.38
CA VAL A 179 -6.39 -9.99 -21.65
C VAL A 179 -7.25 -10.26 -20.42
N TYR A 180 -6.84 -9.67 -19.31
CA TYR A 180 -7.53 -9.71 -18.03
C TYR A 180 -7.99 -8.30 -17.67
N SER A 181 -9.12 -8.22 -16.99
CA SER A 181 -9.70 -6.99 -16.46
C SER A 181 -10.32 -7.26 -15.10
N PHE A 182 -10.56 -6.22 -14.32
CA PHE A 182 -11.38 -6.31 -13.12
C PHE A 182 -12.79 -6.77 -13.49
N ASP A 183 -13.22 -7.90 -12.91
CA ASP A 183 -14.49 -8.57 -13.22
C ASP A 183 -15.13 -9.09 -11.92
N LYS A 184 -15.53 -8.16 -11.06
CA LYS A 184 -16.15 -8.52 -9.79
C LYS A 184 -17.52 -9.17 -10.03
N SER A 185 -17.68 -10.38 -9.50
CA SER A 185 -18.95 -11.11 -9.54
C SER A 185 -20.11 -10.35 -8.88
N THR A 186 -21.33 -10.67 -9.32
CA THR A 186 -22.59 -10.21 -8.73
C THR A 186 -23.34 -11.37 -8.08
N SER A 187 -24.57 -11.16 -7.63
CA SER A 187 -25.43 -12.25 -7.15
C SER A 187 -25.87 -13.23 -8.25
N SER A 188 -25.77 -12.85 -9.53
CA SER A 188 -26.27 -13.61 -10.68
C SER A 188 -25.21 -13.90 -11.75
N CYS A 189 -24.06 -13.23 -11.72
CA CYS A 189 -22.96 -13.44 -12.66
C CYS A 189 -21.69 -13.76 -11.89
N ILE A 190 -21.11 -14.94 -12.12
CA ILE A 190 -19.86 -15.37 -11.46
C ILE A 190 -18.62 -14.73 -12.11
N SER A 191 -18.64 -14.59 -13.44
CA SER A 191 -17.60 -13.95 -14.25
C SER A 191 -18.11 -13.79 -15.69
N THR A 192 -17.60 -12.78 -16.38
CA THR A 192 -17.71 -12.59 -17.84
C THR A 192 -16.93 -13.63 -18.64
N ASN A 193 -15.88 -14.25 -18.06
CA ASN A 193 -14.99 -15.20 -18.70
C ASN A 193 -14.81 -16.47 -17.85
N ALA A 194 -15.90 -17.18 -17.55
CA ALA A 194 -15.90 -18.32 -16.61
C ALA A 194 -14.95 -19.49 -16.95
N LEU A 195 -14.46 -19.59 -18.19
CA LEU A 195 -13.51 -20.63 -18.63
C LEU A 195 -12.07 -20.11 -18.79
N LEU A 196 -11.83 -18.84 -18.49
CA LEU A 196 -10.48 -18.27 -18.47
C LEU A 196 -9.85 -18.59 -17.11
N PRO A 197 -8.85 -19.49 -17.05
CA PRO A 197 -8.23 -19.83 -15.78
C PRO A 197 -7.33 -18.70 -15.28
N ASP A 198 -7.17 -18.62 -13.97
CA ASP A 198 -6.17 -17.76 -13.35
C ASP A 198 -4.76 -18.36 -13.59
N PRO A 199 -3.79 -17.58 -14.10
CA PRO A 199 -2.47 -18.08 -14.46
C PRO A 199 -1.63 -18.48 -13.24
N TYR A 200 -1.79 -17.79 -12.11
CA TYR A 200 -1.07 -18.12 -10.87
C TYR A 200 -1.58 -19.44 -10.28
N GLU A 201 -2.90 -19.60 -10.19
CA GLU A 201 -3.54 -20.82 -9.70
C GLU A 201 -3.23 -22.03 -10.61
N SER A 202 -3.23 -21.81 -11.93
CA SER A 202 -2.98 -22.85 -12.93
C SER A 202 -1.61 -23.51 -12.81
N GLU A 203 -0.62 -22.82 -12.28
CA GLU A 203 0.71 -23.38 -12.03
C GLU A 203 0.82 -24.15 -10.71
N ARG A 204 -0.15 -23.98 -9.80
CA ARG A 204 -0.06 -24.43 -8.40
C ARG A 204 -0.98 -25.57 -8.05
N VAL A 205 -2.15 -25.65 -8.67
CA VAL A 205 -3.16 -26.65 -8.32
C VAL A 205 -3.80 -27.30 -9.55
N TYR A 206 -4.43 -28.45 -9.33
CA TYR A 206 -5.30 -29.13 -10.28
C TYR A 206 -6.44 -29.85 -9.55
N VAL A 207 -7.51 -30.15 -10.28
CA VAL A 207 -8.66 -30.93 -9.78
C VAL A 207 -8.51 -32.37 -10.26
N ASP A 208 -8.77 -33.31 -9.35
CA ASP A 208 -8.83 -34.76 -9.62
C ASP A 208 -9.78 -35.45 -8.63
N VAL A 209 -9.99 -36.76 -8.74
CA VAL A 209 -10.80 -37.55 -7.80
C VAL A 209 -10.17 -37.54 -6.41
N SER A 210 -10.96 -37.17 -5.40
CA SER A 210 -10.51 -37.13 -4.02
C SER A 210 -10.13 -38.52 -3.50
N LEU A 211 -9.05 -38.59 -2.72
CA LEU A 211 -8.66 -39.79 -1.99
C LEU A 211 -9.52 -40.01 -0.73
N ILE A 212 -10.30 -39.01 -0.32
CA ILE A 212 -11.24 -39.12 0.79
C ILE A 212 -12.50 -39.82 0.29
N SER A 213 -12.85 -40.92 0.95
CA SER A 213 -14.03 -41.72 0.58
C SER A 213 -15.28 -40.85 0.51
N SER A 214 -16.01 -40.99 -0.59
CA SER A 214 -17.31 -40.32 -0.81
C SER A 214 -17.26 -38.78 -0.87
N ALA A 215 -16.10 -38.18 -1.06
CA ALA A 215 -15.96 -36.71 -1.15
C ALA A 215 -16.10 -36.15 -2.58
N GLY A 216 -16.09 -37.00 -3.61
CA GLY A 216 -16.13 -36.55 -5.01
C GLY A 216 -14.77 -36.09 -5.50
N GLU A 217 -14.68 -34.88 -6.03
CA GLU A 217 -13.44 -34.25 -6.50
C GLU A 217 -12.63 -33.66 -5.33
N GLY A 218 -11.34 -33.42 -5.56
CA GLY A 218 -10.42 -32.76 -4.66
C GLY A 218 -9.50 -31.78 -5.40
N LEU A 219 -8.95 -30.83 -4.66
CA LEU A 219 -7.93 -29.90 -5.15
C LEU A 219 -6.55 -30.38 -4.69
N PHE A 220 -5.65 -30.57 -5.63
CA PHE A 220 -4.31 -31.12 -5.41
C PHE A 220 -3.24 -30.11 -5.79
N SER A 221 -2.11 -30.12 -5.09
CA SER A 221 -0.99 -29.25 -5.43
C SER A 221 -0.12 -29.86 -6.54
N LYS A 222 0.32 -29.01 -7.48
CA LYS A 222 1.34 -29.33 -8.49
C LYS A 222 2.77 -29.15 -7.99
N ILE A 223 2.95 -28.43 -6.88
CA ILE A 223 4.25 -28.01 -6.37
C ILE A 223 4.41 -28.40 -4.89
N ALA A 224 5.65 -28.49 -4.42
CA ALA A 224 5.89 -28.42 -2.99
C ALA A 224 5.77 -26.95 -2.56
N ALA A 225 4.88 -26.65 -1.62
CA ALA A 225 4.63 -25.29 -1.13
C ALA A 225 5.00 -25.18 0.35
N GLU A 226 5.56 -24.03 0.73
CA GLU A 226 5.82 -23.72 2.13
C GLU A 226 4.54 -23.28 2.85
N ALA A 227 4.59 -23.21 4.18
CA ALA A 227 3.50 -22.66 4.96
C ALA A 227 3.19 -21.22 4.50
N SER A 228 1.90 -20.85 4.55
CA SER A 228 1.40 -19.53 4.12
C SER A 228 1.48 -19.23 2.62
N THR A 229 1.81 -20.21 1.78
CA THR A 229 1.74 -20.04 0.31
C THR A 229 0.27 -19.95 -0.14
N VAL A 230 -0.06 -18.92 -0.91
CA VAL A 230 -1.36 -18.84 -1.59
C VAL A 230 -1.38 -19.88 -2.72
N MET A 231 -2.40 -20.74 -2.72
CA MET A 231 -2.47 -21.86 -3.69
C MET A 231 -3.59 -21.70 -4.72
N SER A 232 -4.70 -21.10 -4.32
CA SER A 232 -5.95 -21.07 -5.10
C SER A 232 -6.82 -19.90 -4.65
N PHE A 233 -7.73 -19.45 -5.51
CA PHE A 233 -8.64 -18.35 -5.26
C PHE A 233 -10.08 -18.83 -5.17
N TYR A 234 -10.78 -18.42 -4.10
CA TYR A 234 -12.19 -18.74 -3.92
C TYR A 234 -13.08 -17.59 -4.43
N ASN A 235 -13.30 -17.53 -5.74
CA ASN A 235 -14.32 -16.66 -6.33
C ASN A 235 -15.69 -17.35 -6.38
N GLY A 236 -16.76 -16.56 -6.46
CA GLY A 236 -18.13 -17.06 -6.56
C GLY A 236 -19.14 -15.93 -6.69
N VAL A 237 -20.41 -16.27 -6.92
CA VAL A 237 -21.50 -15.30 -6.84
C VAL A 237 -21.63 -14.75 -5.42
N ARG A 238 -22.10 -13.51 -5.30
CA ARG A 238 -22.21 -12.80 -4.02
C ARG A 238 -23.66 -12.73 -3.59
N ILE A 239 -24.04 -13.55 -2.61
CA ILE A 239 -25.40 -13.66 -2.07
C ILE A 239 -25.42 -13.34 -0.58
N THR A 240 -26.62 -13.07 -0.04
CA THR A 240 -26.77 -12.74 1.38
C THR A 240 -26.71 -13.97 2.27
N HIS A 241 -26.32 -13.80 3.53
CA HIS A 241 -26.39 -14.87 4.53
C HIS A 241 -27.81 -15.41 4.74
N GLN A 242 -28.84 -14.59 4.51
CA GLN A 242 -30.23 -15.01 4.64
C GLN A 242 -30.59 -16.02 3.56
N GLU A 243 -30.28 -15.73 2.30
CA GLU A 243 -30.54 -16.63 1.16
C GLU A 243 -29.84 -17.98 1.31
N VAL A 244 -28.66 -18.03 1.92
CA VAL A 244 -27.94 -19.29 2.19
C VAL A 244 -28.66 -20.11 3.26
N LYS A 245 -29.16 -19.47 4.32
CA LYS A 245 -29.80 -20.15 5.46
C LYS A 245 -31.20 -20.67 5.14
N GLU A 246 -31.87 -20.09 4.15
CA GLU A 246 -33.23 -20.46 3.75
C GLU A 246 -33.30 -21.64 2.77
N ARG A 247 -32.16 -22.13 2.28
CA ARG A 247 -32.06 -23.32 1.40
C ARG A 247 -31.85 -24.59 2.21
#